data_AF-A0A958V2U3-F1
#
_entry.id   AF-A0A958V2U3-F1
#
_cell.length_a   1.000
_cell.length_b   1.000
_cell.length_c   1.000
_cell.angle_alpha   90.00
_cell.angle_beta   90.00
_cell.angle_gamma   90.00
#
_symmetry.space_group_name_H-M   'P 1'
#
loop_
_entity.id
_entity.type
_entity.pdbx_description
1 polymer ?
#
loop_
_entity_poly.entity_id
_entity_poly.type
_entity_poly.pdbx_seq_one_letter_code
_entity_poly.pdbx_strand_id
1 'polypeptide(L)'
;MSRYFYFLLLAILFFSCTKENKQDVDVSGIDVNFNVERFDQAYYTSKSEQLPALKEKFPYLFPVQTPDSIWIAKINDTDEQELFAESQKIYSDFETEKEELADLFKHIKYYYPAFKAPKVITLLSNVDYENRVVYADSLLLISLDNYLGSGNKIYDDFPEYIKNNFNRDRIVVDVAEAIGSDQ
;
A
#
# COMPACT_ATOMS: atom_id res chain seq x y z
N MET A 1 -29.48 51.07 -9.78
CA MET A 1 -28.32 50.48 -10.49
C MET A 1 -27.56 49.48 -9.61
N SER A 2 -27.30 49.77 -8.33
CA SER A 2 -26.60 48.86 -7.39
C SER A 2 -27.22 47.44 -7.26
N ARG A 3 -28.55 47.29 -7.33
CA ARG A 3 -29.21 45.97 -7.21
C ARG A 3 -28.92 45.01 -8.37
N TYR A 4 -28.73 45.52 -9.58
CA TYR A 4 -28.35 44.71 -10.76
C TYR A 4 -26.87 44.32 -10.74
N PHE A 5 -26.03 45.13 -10.07
CA PHE A 5 -24.61 44.83 -9.90
C PHE A 5 -24.41 43.59 -9.01
N TYR A 6 -25.19 43.45 -7.92
CA TYR A 6 -25.16 42.23 -7.10
C TYR A 6 -25.66 40.98 -7.84
N PHE A 7 -26.68 41.11 -8.69
CA PHE A 7 -27.14 40.00 -9.54
C PHE A 7 -26.11 39.61 -10.61
N LEU A 8 -25.40 40.59 -11.18
CA LEU A 8 -24.30 40.36 -12.12
C LEU A 8 -23.11 39.67 -11.43
N LEU A 9 -22.77 40.09 -10.21
CA LEU A 9 -21.67 39.52 -9.41
C LEU A 9 -21.98 38.07 -8.97
N LEU A 10 -23.24 37.78 -8.63
CA LEU A 10 -23.71 36.43 -8.30
C LEU A 10 -23.71 35.52 -9.54
N ALA A 11 -24.04 36.07 -10.73
CA ALA A 11 -24.01 35.31 -11.98
C ALA A 11 -22.59 34.92 -12.42
N ILE A 12 -21.57 35.75 -12.15
CA ILE A 12 -20.16 35.46 -12.46
C ILE A 12 -19.63 34.29 -11.61
N LEU A 13 -20.12 34.10 -10.38
CA LEU A 13 -19.75 32.96 -9.52
C LEU A 13 -20.20 31.60 -10.09
N PHE A 14 -21.25 31.56 -10.92
CA PHE A 14 -21.73 30.33 -11.54
C PHE A 14 -20.96 29.93 -12.82
N PHE A 15 -20.19 30.84 -13.42
CA PHE A 15 -19.41 30.57 -14.64
C PHE A 15 -17.95 30.16 -14.37
N SER A 16 -17.48 30.19 -13.12
CA SER A 16 -16.07 29.89 -12.78
C SER A 16 -15.74 28.39 -12.70
N CYS A 17 -16.71 27.49 -12.87
CA CYS A 17 -16.48 26.05 -12.97
C CYS A 17 -16.51 25.60 -14.44
N THR A 18 -15.51 26.01 -15.22
CA THR A 18 -15.07 25.18 -16.33
C THR A 18 -14.37 23.97 -15.71
N LYS A 19 -15.01 22.81 -15.72
CA LYS A 19 -14.32 21.53 -15.52
C LYS A 19 -13.38 21.34 -16.71
N GLU A 20 -12.24 22.02 -16.68
CA GLU A 20 -11.09 21.55 -17.44
C GLU A 20 -10.75 20.20 -16.83
N ASN A 21 -11.17 19.15 -17.53
CA ASN A 21 -10.81 17.78 -17.25
C ASN A 21 -9.31 17.70 -17.53
N LYS A 22 -8.49 18.06 -16.54
CA LYS A 22 -7.03 18.07 -16.64
C LYS A 22 -6.57 16.62 -16.79
N GLN A 23 -6.45 16.25 -18.06
CA GLN A 23 -5.64 15.19 -18.65
C GLN A 23 -5.58 13.90 -17.84
N ASP A 24 -6.53 13.02 -18.10
CA ASP A 24 -6.24 11.59 -18.12
C ASP A 24 -5.11 11.40 -19.14
N VAL A 25 -3.90 11.16 -18.65
CA VAL A 25 -2.72 11.02 -19.51
C VAL A 25 -2.72 9.62 -20.10
N ASP A 26 -2.54 9.51 -21.40
CA ASP A 26 -2.49 8.20 -22.04
C ASP A 26 -1.19 7.48 -21.66
N VAL A 27 -1.31 6.53 -20.73
CA VAL A 27 -0.21 5.68 -20.28
C VAL A 27 -0.25 4.28 -20.90
N SER A 28 -1.13 4.02 -21.86
CA SER A 28 -1.31 2.69 -22.46
C SER A 28 -0.04 2.17 -23.16
N GLY A 29 0.80 3.08 -23.66
CA GLY A 29 2.09 2.77 -24.28
C GLY A 29 3.27 2.65 -23.31
N ILE A 30 3.06 2.85 -22.00
CA ILE A 30 4.12 2.78 -20.99
C ILE A 30 4.16 1.39 -20.39
N ASP A 31 5.30 0.74 -20.55
CA ASP A 31 5.56 -0.54 -19.90
C ASP A 31 6.25 -0.35 -18.55
N VAL A 32 5.72 -1.03 -17.53
CA VAL A 32 6.28 -1.13 -16.19
C VAL A 32 6.34 -2.61 -15.80
N ASN A 33 7.54 -3.12 -15.66
CA ASN A 33 7.78 -4.48 -15.19
C ASN A 33 8.24 -4.41 -13.75
N PHE A 34 7.49 -5.05 -12.86
CA PHE A 34 7.86 -5.23 -11.46
C PHE A 34 7.36 -6.58 -10.97
N ASN A 35 7.99 -7.06 -9.90
CA ASN A 35 7.62 -8.31 -9.26
C ASN A 35 6.99 -8.01 -7.91
N VAL A 36 6.00 -8.82 -7.55
CA VAL A 36 5.42 -8.87 -6.21
C VAL A 36 5.93 -10.13 -5.53
N GLU A 37 6.61 -9.98 -4.40
CA GLU A 37 6.99 -11.10 -3.54
C GLU A 37 6.08 -11.15 -2.31
N ARG A 38 5.28 -12.22 -2.21
CA ARG A 38 4.38 -12.48 -1.09
C ARG A 38 5.13 -13.00 0.12
N PHE A 39 5.88 -12.13 0.79
CA PHE A 39 6.64 -12.50 1.99
C PHE A 39 5.70 -12.93 3.12
N ASP A 40 4.56 -12.25 3.29
CA ASP A 40 3.49 -12.67 4.19
C ASP A 40 3.15 -14.16 4.04
N GLN A 41 2.88 -14.62 2.81
CA GLN A 41 2.59 -16.03 2.56
C GLN A 41 3.82 -16.92 2.80
N ALA A 42 4.98 -16.50 2.30
CA ALA A 42 6.21 -17.28 2.43
C ALA A 42 6.61 -17.50 3.90
N TYR A 43 6.39 -16.50 4.76
CA TYR A 43 6.76 -16.53 6.17
C TYR A 43 5.72 -17.28 7.02
N TYR A 44 4.44 -16.91 6.97
CA TYR A 44 3.41 -17.49 7.85
C TYR A 44 3.00 -18.91 7.48
N THR A 45 3.31 -19.39 6.28
CA THR A 45 3.11 -20.81 5.89
C THR A 45 4.36 -21.68 6.11
N SER A 46 5.47 -21.08 6.54
CA SER A 46 6.73 -21.80 6.72
C SER A 46 6.81 -22.55 8.04
N LYS A 47 7.64 -23.59 8.06
CA LYS A 47 8.06 -24.28 9.28
C LYS A 47 9.42 -23.77 9.75
N SER A 48 9.76 -24.06 11.00
CA SER A 48 11.01 -23.64 11.62
C SER A 48 12.26 -24.07 10.83
N GLU A 49 12.23 -25.23 10.18
CA GLU A 49 13.34 -25.74 9.36
C GLU A 49 13.55 -24.95 8.06
N GLN A 50 12.56 -24.18 7.61
CA GLN A 50 12.61 -23.40 6.39
C GLN A 50 13.08 -21.95 6.63
N LEU A 51 13.20 -21.53 7.89
CA LEU A 51 13.64 -20.18 8.26
C LEU A 51 15.00 -19.80 7.65
N PRO A 52 16.03 -20.66 7.61
CA PRO A 52 17.31 -20.31 6.98
C PRO A 52 17.17 -19.94 5.50
N ALA A 53 16.35 -20.68 4.75
CA ALA A 53 16.11 -20.41 3.33
C ALA A 53 15.32 -19.10 3.13
N LEU A 54 14.37 -18.80 4.02
CA LEU A 54 13.66 -17.51 4.01
C LEU A 54 14.60 -16.33 4.30
N LYS A 55 15.52 -16.49 5.25
CA LYS A 55 16.54 -15.48 5.57
C LYS A 55 17.47 -15.23 4.38
N GLU A 56 17.84 -16.26 3.65
CA GLU A 56 18.64 -16.11 2.43
C GLU A 56 17.89 -15.37 1.32
N LYS A 57 16.58 -15.64 1.17
CA LYS A 57 15.74 -14.99 0.16
C LYS A 57 15.40 -13.53 0.51
N PHE A 58 15.18 -13.24 1.80
CA PHE A 58 14.73 -11.92 2.29
C PHE A 58 15.65 -11.35 3.39
N PRO A 59 16.97 -11.21 3.17
CA PRO A 59 17.93 -10.90 4.24
C PRO A 59 17.65 -9.55 4.93
N TYR A 60 17.07 -8.59 4.21
CA TYR A 60 16.70 -7.26 4.72
C TYR A 60 15.49 -7.28 5.67
N LEU A 61 14.70 -8.35 5.70
CA LEU A 61 13.59 -8.52 6.63
C LEU A 61 13.98 -9.27 7.91
N PHE A 62 15.23 -9.76 8.00
CA PHE A 62 15.72 -10.52 9.15
C PHE A 62 17.00 -9.89 9.73
N PRO A 63 16.87 -8.83 10.57
CA PRO A 63 18.00 -8.26 11.26
C PRO A 63 18.84 -9.31 12.00
N VAL A 64 20.17 -9.27 11.80
CA VAL A 64 21.13 -10.30 12.30
C VAL A 64 21.12 -10.40 13.82
N GLN A 65 20.79 -9.31 14.51
CA GLN A 65 20.69 -9.26 15.96
C GLN A 65 19.45 -9.98 16.52
N THR A 66 18.45 -10.29 15.69
CA THR A 66 17.20 -10.93 16.13
C THR A 66 17.35 -12.46 16.12
N PRO A 67 17.31 -13.14 17.28
CA PRO A 67 17.47 -14.59 17.35
C PRO A 67 16.37 -15.34 16.58
N ASP A 68 16.71 -16.50 16.01
CA ASP A 68 15.78 -17.38 15.29
C ASP A 68 14.55 -17.76 16.14
N SER A 69 14.73 -17.91 17.45
CA SER A 69 13.64 -18.22 18.38
C SER A 69 12.53 -17.17 18.36
N ILE A 70 12.84 -15.90 18.09
CA ILE A 70 11.83 -14.83 18.01
C ILE A 70 10.99 -15.00 16.74
N TRP A 71 11.64 -15.26 15.60
CA TRP A 71 10.94 -15.51 14.34
C TRP A 71 10.10 -16.79 14.37
N ILE A 72 10.61 -17.84 15.01
CA ILE A 72 9.89 -19.10 15.19
C ILE A 72 8.70 -18.90 16.15
N ALA A 73 8.88 -18.14 17.24
CA ALA A 73 7.79 -17.82 18.14
C ALA A 73 6.68 -17.05 17.42
N LYS A 74 7.04 -16.03 16.64
CA LYS A 74 6.08 -15.23 15.86
C LYS A 74 5.28 -16.07 14.84
N ILE A 75 5.92 -16.97 14.08
CA ILE A 75 5.19 -17.84 13.14
C ILE A 75 4.17 -18.74 13.86
N ASN A 76 4.48 -19.20 15.07
CA ASN A 76 3.61 -20.12 15.82
C ASN A 76 2.62 -19.40 16.75
N ASP A 77 2.67 -18.08 16.81
CA ASP A 77 1.76 -17.30 17.63
C ASP A 77 0.35 -17.33 17.04
N THR A 78 -0.67 -17.45 17.90
CA THR A 78 -2.06 -17.64 17.46
C THR A 78 -2.64 -16.37 16.88
N ASP A 79 -2.31 -15.21 17.46
CA ASP A 79 -2.83 -13.91 17.01
C ASP A 79 -2.20 -13.53 15.66
N GLU A 80 -0.91 -13.86 15.48
CA GLU A 80 -0.21 -13.71 14.20
C GLU A 80 -0.84 -14.56 13.08
N GLN A 81 -1.18 -15.81 13.39
CA GLN A 81 -1.84 -16.70 12.44
C GLN A 81 -3.28 -16.27 12.14
N GLU A 82 -4.00 -15.73 13.13
CA GLU A 82 -5.33 -15.13 12.91
C GLU A 82 -5.23 -13.89 12.01
N LEU A 83 -4.28 -12.99 12.27
CA LEU A 83 -4.03 -11.81 11.45
C LEU A 83 -3.68 -12.20 10.00
N PHE A 84 -2.81 -13.20 9.83
CA PHE A 84 -2.51 -13.76 8.53
C PHE A 84 -3.76 -14.33 7.86
N ALA A 85 -4.57 -15.12 8.56
CA ALA A 85 -5.80 -15.67 8.01
C ALA A 85 -6.79 -14.57 7.56
N GLU A 86 -6.98 -13.51 8.34
CA GLU A 86 -7.81 -12.36 7.93
C GLU A 86 -7.26 -11.68 6.67
N SER A 87 -5.94 -11.48 6.59
CA SER A 87 -5.31 -10.91 5.39
C SER A 87 -5.57 -11.77 4.15
N GLN A 88 -5.51 -13.10 4.28
CA GLN A 88 -5.71 -14.00 3.14
C GLN A 88 -7.17 -14.07 2.69
N LYS A 89 -8.16 -13.67 3.50
CA LYS A 89 -9.55 -13.55 3.02
C LYS A 89 -9.71 -12.50 1.93
N ILE A 90 -8.80 -11.52 1.90
CA ILE A 90 -8.83 -10.38 0.97
C ILE A 90 -7.77 -10.56 -0.10
N TYR A 91 -6.55 -10.93 0.32
CA TYR A 91 -5.34 -10.92 -0.51
C TYR A 91 -4.84 -12.32 -0.84
N SER A 92 -5.67 -13.37 -0.82
CA SER A 92 -5.25 -14.69 -1.35
C SER A 92 -4.80 -14.60 -2.81
N ASP A 93 -5.49 -13.74 -3.57
CA ASP A 93 -5.12 -13.27 -4.90
C ASP A 93 -4.75 -11.79 -4.78
N PHE A 94 -3.63 -11.38 -5.39
CA PHE A 94 -3.10 -10.02 -5.33
C PHE A 94 -3.07 -9.34 -6.71
N GLU A 95 -3.73 -9.93 -7.72
CA GLU A 95 -3.67 -9.39 -9.08
C GLU A 95 -4.37 -8.04 -9.21
N THR A 96 -5.44 -7.77 -8.44
CA THR A 96 -6.11 -6.45 -8.44
C THR A 96 -5.16 -5.35 -7.96
N GLU A 97 -4.52 -5.53 -6.80
CA GLU A 97 -3.57 -4.54 -6.26
C GLU A 97 -2.39 -4.36 -7.21
N LYS A 98 -1.92 -5.45 -7.80
CA LYS A 98 -0.82 -5.41 -8.76
C LYS A 98 -1.21 -4.65 -10.02
N GLU A 99 -2.43 -4.77 -10.53
CA GLU A 99 -2.93 -3.97 -11.65
C GLU A 99 -2.99 -2.48 -11.29
N GLU A 100 -3.51 -2.15 -10.10
CA GLU A 100 -3.59 -0.77 -9.62
C GLU A 100 -2.19 -0.16 -9.38
N LEU A 101 -1.26 -0.92 -8.81
CA LEU A 101 0.14 -0.51 -8.66
C LEU A 101 0.82 -0.34 -10.02
N ALA A 102 0.54 -1.21 -10.99
CA ALA A 102 1.05 -1.07 -12.35
C ALA A 102 0.56 0.24 -12.97
N ASP A 103 -0.72 0.56 -12.81
CA ASP A 103 -1.29 1.81 -13.30
C ASP A 103 -0.62 3.03 -12.65
N LEU A 104 -0.48 3.03 -11.32
CA LEU A 104 0.26 4.07 -10.59
C LEU A 104 1.70 4.22 -11.12
N PHE A 105 2.43 3.12 -11.26
CA PHE A 105 3.82 3.16 -11.73
C PHE A 105 3.95 3.67 -13.16
N LYS A 106 2.98 3.38 -14.04
CA LYS A 106 2.95 3.96 -15.39
C LYS A 106 2.77 5.47 -15.34
N HIS A 107 1.88 5.98 -14.50
CA HIS A 107 1.68 7.41 -14.31
C HIS A 107 2.93 8.08 -13.74
N ILE A 108 3.56 7.49 -12.73
CA ILE A 108 4.82 8.01 -12.19
C ILE A 108 5.91 8.05 -13.27
N LYS A 109 6.05 6.98 -14.06
CA LYS A 109 7.03 6.88 -15.15
C LYS A 109 6.77 7.87 -16.29
N TYR A 110 5.51 8.21 -16.56
CA TYR A 110 5.14 9.24 -17.53
C TYR A 110 5.74 10.59 -17.14
N TYR A 111 5.56 11.00 -15.88
CA TYR A 111 6.08 12.29 -15.38
C TYR A 111 7.57 12.25 -15.05
N TYR A 112 8.10 11.08 -14.66
CA TYR A 112 9.49 10.86 -14.27
C TYR A 112 10.09 9.69 -15.06
N PRO A 113 10.57 9.88 -16.31
CA PRO A 113 11.05 8.79 -17.16
C PRO A 113 12.22 7.96 -16.60
N ALA A 114 12.96 8.50 -15.63
CA ALA A 114 14.04 7.80 -14.93
C ALA A 114 13.54 6.85 -13.81
N PHE A 115 12.25 6.93 -13.46
CA PHE A 115 11.64 6.09 -12.45
C PHE A 115 11.78 4.61 -12.81
N LYS A 116 12.18 3.82 -11.83
CA LYS A 116 12.23 2.36 -11.91
C LYS A 116 11.21 1.82 -10.93
N ALA A 117 10.25 1.06 -11.43
CA ALA A 117 9.27 0.41 -10.58
C ALA A 117 9.98 -0.47 -9.54
N PRO A 118 9.66 -0.32 -8.24
CA PRO A 118 10.33 -1.08 -7.19
C PRO A 118 9.91 -2.54 -7.21
N LYS A 119 10.71 -3.38 -6.54
CA LYS A 119 10.26 -4.70 -6.10
C LYS A 119 9.23 -4.50 -4.99
N VAL A 120 8.03 -5.00 -5.21
CA VAL A 120 6.95 -4.94 -4.22
C VAL A 120 7.04 -6.17 -3.33
N ILE A 121 6.94 -5.98 -2.02
CA ILE A 121 6.98 -7.06 -1.04
C ILE A 121 5.86 -6.82 -0.04
N THR A 122 4.99 -7.81 0.11
CA THR A 122 3.88 -7.75 1.06
C THR A 122 4.26 -8.44 2.36
N LEU A 123 3.90 -7.86 3.50
CA LEU A 123 4.19 -8.37 4.84
C LEU A 123 3.05 -8.04 5.80
N LEU A 124 3.16 -8.49 7.05
CA LEU A 124 2.29 -8.07 8.15
C LEU A 124 3.17 -7.44 9.24
N SER A 125 2.76 -6.31 9.79
CA SER A 125 3.51 -5.50 10.75
C SER A 125 2.84 -5.38 12.12
N ASN A 126 1.85 -6.23 12.41
CA ASN A 126 0.98 -6.12 13.59
C ASN A 126 0.22 -4.78 13.63
N VAL A 127 -0.28 -4.36 12.47
CA VAL A 127 -1.05 -3.13 12.29
C VAL A 127 -0.23 -1.88 12.69
N ASP A 128 1.06 -1.86 12.33
CA ASP A 128 1.86 -0.63 12.39
C ASP A 128 1.37 0.36 11.32
N TYR A 129 0.36 1.13 11.70
CA TYR A 129 -0.31 2.07 10.82
C TYR A 129 0.49 3.36 10.58
N GLU A 130 1.59 3.56 11.28
CA GLU A 130 2.52 4.66 11.00
C GLU A 130 3.46 4.28 9.85
N ASN A 131 3.76 2.97 9.70
CA ASN A 131 4.68 2.44 8.67
C ASN A 131 4.00 1.42 7.75
N ARG A 132 2.78 1.71 7.29
CA ARG A 132 1.98 0.81 6.43
C ARG A 132 2.67 0.50 5.11
N VAL A 133 3.32 1.52 4.55
CA VAL A 133 4.10 1.45 3.32
C VAL A 133 5.47 2.04 3.58
N VAL A 134 6.51 1.31 3.22
CA VAL A 134 7.89 1.81 3.26
C VAL A 134 8.47 1.68 1.87
N TYR A 135 8.80 2.82 1.27
CA TYR A 135 9.55 2.90 0.04
C TYR A 135 11.01 3.23 0.38
N ALA A 136 11.94 2.37 -0.06
CA ALA A 136 13.36 2.55 0.19
C ALA A 136 14.16 2.04 -1.01
N ASP A 137 14.77 2.97 -1.75
CA ASP A 137 15.55 2.74 -2.97
C ASP A 137 14.79 1.97 -4.06
N SER A 138 14.85 0.65 -3.99
CA SER A 138 14.30 -0.29 -4.97
C SER A 138 13.27 -1.24 -4.38
N LEU A 139 12.96 -1.11 -3.09
CA LEU A 139 12.00 -1.93 -2.37
C LEU A 139 10.77 -1.09 -2.01
N LEU A 140 9.60 -1.69 -2.18
CA LEU A 140 8.32 -1.18 -1.69
C LEU A 140 7.71 -2.25 -0.79
N LEU A 141 7.72 -1.99 0.52
CA LEU A 141 7.14 -2.84 1.53
C LEU A 141 5.69 -2.41 1.76
N ILE A 142 4.73 -3.33 1.71
CA ILE A 142 3.30 -3.06 1.95
C ILE A 142 2.80 -4.00 3.06
N SER A 143 2.34 -3.41 4.16
CA SER A 143 1.83 -4.13 5.34
C SER A 143 0.32 -4.37 5.19
N LEU A 144 -0.08 -5.54 4.69
CA LEU A 144 -1.46 -5.84 4.27
C LEU A 144 -2.48 -5.85 5.43
N ASP A 145 -2.00 -6.11 6.63
CA ASP A 145 -2.76 -6.06 7.89
C ASP A 145 -3.26 -4.66 8.25
N ASN A 146 -2.84 -3.62 7.54
CA ASN A 146 -3.37 -2.26 7.68
C ASN A 146 -4.56 -1.97 6.75
N TYR A 147 -4.95 -2.93 5.91
CA TYR A 147 -5.93 -2.73 4.84
C TYR A 147 -7.01 -3.83 4.83
N LEU A 148 -7.47 -4.28 6.00
CA LEU A 148 -8.44 -5.38 6.13
C LEU A 148 -9.92 -4.94 6.07
N GLY A 149 -10.16 -3.65 5.86
CA GLY A 149 -11.46 -3.00 5.92
C GLY A 149 -11.70 -2.37 7.29
N SER A 150 -12.14 -1.11 7.31
CA SER A 150 -12.37 -0.33 8.54
C SER A 150 -13.28 -0.98 9.60
N GLY A 151 -14.16 -1.91 9.19
CA GLY A 151 -15.05 -2.67 10.07
C GLY A 151 -14.52 -4.04 10.51
N ASN A 152 -13.26 -4.38 10.21
CA ASN A 152 -12.65 -5.62 10.69
C ASN A 152 -12.44 -5.57 12.20
N LYS A 153 -12.75 -6.66 12.91
CA LYS A 153 -12.66 -6.74 14.38
C LYS A 153 -11.26 -6.57 14.94
N ILE A 154 -10.24 -6.87 14.13
CA ILE A 154 -8.83 -6.61 14.49
C ILE A 154 -8.59 -5.13 14.82
N TYR A 155 -9.47 -4.25 14.34
CA TYR A 155 -9.37 -2.81 14.53
C TYR A 155 -10.29 -2.26 15.63
N ASP A 156 -10.94 -3.11 16.44
CA ASP A 156 -11.93 -2.67 17.44
C ASP A 156 -11.33 -1.71 18.49
N ASP A 157 -10.05 -1.88 18.82
CA ASP A 157 -9.32 -1.04 19.77
C ASP A 157 -8.72 0.23 19.15
N PHE A 158 -8.84 0.43 17.83
CA PHE A 158 -8.32 1.61 17.14
C PHE A 158 -9.34 2.75 17.10
N PRO A 159 -8.90 4.02 17.23
CA PRO A 159 -9.78 5.16 17.04
C PRO A 159 -10.45 5.18 15.66
N GLU A 160 -11.71 5.59 15.60
CA GLU A 160 -12.51 5.58 14.37
C GLU A 160 -11.83 6.33 13.20
N TYR A 161 -11.22 7.48 13.50
CA TYR A 161 -10.53 8.30 12.49
C TYR A 161 -9.29 7.62 11.89
N ILE A 162 -8.67 6.69 12.63
CA ILE A 162 -7.53 5.89 12.16
C ILE A 162 -8.05 4.75 11.28
N LYS A 163 -8.98 3.95 11.79
CA LYS A 163 -9.47 2.75 11.09
C LYS A 163 -10.29 3.07 9.85
N ASN A 164 -10.85 4.27 9.71
CA ASN A 164 -11.46 4.76 8.47
C ASN A 164 -10.49 4.76 7.27
N ASN A 165 -9.19 4.72 7.51
CA ASN A 165 -8.17 4.60 6.47
C ASN A 165 -7.67 3.15 6.28
N PHE A 166 -8.25 2.16 6.96
CA PHE A 166 -7.78 0.77 6.92
C PHE A 166 -8.50 -0.03 5.82
N ASN A 167 -8.62 0.54 4.63
CA ASN A 167 -9.37 -0.06 3.52
C ASN A 167 -8.44 -0.37 2.35
N ARG A 168 -8.74 -1.44 1.61
CA ARG A 168 -7.99 -1.90 0.43
C ARG A 168 -7.59 -0.77 -0.53
N ASP A 169 -8.54 0.09 -0.89
CA ASP A 169 -8.35 1.20 -1.83
C ASP A 169 -7.32 2.25 -1.38
N ARG A 170 -6.89 2.21 -0.10
CA ARG A 170 -5.84 3.10 0.44
C ARG A 170 -4.44 2.65 0.08
N ILE A 171 -4.22 1.39 -0.33
CA ILE A 171 -2.89 0.88 -0.68
C ILE A 171 -2.23 1.76 -1.73
N VAL A 172 -2.91 2.04 -2.85
CA VAL A 172 -2.36 2.82 -3.96
C VAL A 172 -2.06 4.26 -3.54
N VAL A 173 -2.92 4.84 -2.71
CA VAL A 173 -2.75 6.21 -2.20
C VAL A 173 -1.52 6.31 -1.30
N ASP A 174 -1.39 5.39 -0.35
CA ASP A 174 -0.27 5.36 0.59
C ASP A 174 1.05 5.04 -0.14
N VAL A 175 1.03 4.20 -1.18
CA VAL A 175 2.18 3.97 -2.06
C VAL A 175 2.57 5.21 -2.85
N ALA A 176 1.61 5.93 -3.42
CA ALA A 176 1.88 7.18 -4.13
C ALA A 176 2.50 8.24 -3.19
N GLU A 177 1.99 8.34 -1.97
CA GLU A 177 2.51 9.24 -0.94
C GLU A 177 3.94 8.86 -0.52
N ALA A 178 4.21 7.57 -0.29
CA ALA A 178 5.54 7.08 0.08
C ALA A 178 6.58 7.36 -1.03
N ILE A 179 6.24 7.10 -2.30
CA ILE A 179 7.15 7.38 -3.43
C ILE A 179 7.33 8.89 -3.62
N GLY A 180 6.27 9.69 -3.47
CA GLY A 180 6.33 11.14 -3.64
C GLY A 180 7.12 11.86 -2.54
N SER A 181 7.19 11.28 -1.34
CA SER A 181 7.91 11.87 -0.20
C SER A 181 9.41 11.58 -0.18
N ASP A 182 9.87 10.59 -0.96
CA ASP A 182 11.29 10.18 -1.05
C ASP A 182 12.05 10.90 -2.19
N GLN A 183 11.37 11.77 -2.96
CA GLN A 183 11.96 12.55 -4.07
C GLN A 183 12.67 13.84 -3.63
#